data_AF-A0A924XAP6-F1
#
_entry.id   AF-A0A924XAP6-F1
#
_cell.length_a   1.000
_cell.length_b   1.000
_cell.length_c   1.000
_cell.angle_alpha   90.00
_cell.angle_beta   90.00
_cell.angle_gamma   90.00
#
_symmetry.space_group_name_H-M   'P 1'
#
loop_
_entity.id
_entity.type
_entity.pdbx_description
1 polymer ?
#
loop_
_entity_poly.entity_id
_entity_poly.type
_entity_poly.pdbx_seq_one_letter_code
_entity_poly.pdbx_strand_id
1 'polypeptide(L)'
;MHPTAPTIRDGKLASQLAQDPWTLVVTLDFSDTDGNLAHGNITFYLGGSGDSAARQDLLAAFKQSVLAEDATSGRLVLPLRFDESVGDGERVNLGLQLTDEGGLHSNCYGMTLSFEVQ
;
A
#
# COMPACT_ATOMS: atom_id res chain seq x y z
N MET A 1 -21.22 8.01 -16.35
CA MET A 1 -20.76 8.26 -14.97
C MET A 1 -19.42 8.97 -15.07
N HIS A 2 -19.11 9.90 -14.17
CA HIS A 2 -17.77 10.47 -14.11
C HIS A 2 -16.86 9.50 -13.34
N PRO A 3 -15.65 9.22 -13.84
CA PRO A 3 -14.72 8.36 -13.14
C PRO A 3 -14.38 8.95 -11.78
N THR A 4 -14.29 8.09 -10.76
CA THR A 4 -14.09 8.51 -9.37
C THR A 4 -12.82 7.88 -8.87
N ALA A 5 -11.92 8.70 -8.33
CA ALA A 5 -10.64 8.23 -7.83
C ALA A 5 -10.81 7.09 -6.81
N PRO A 6 -9.87 6.13 -6.77
CA PRO A 6 -9.87 5.09 -5.75
C PRO A 6 -9.77 5.70 -4.35
N THR A 7 -10.08 4.94 -3.32
CA THR A 7 -9.99 5.38 -1.92
C THR A 7 -9.43 4.26 -1.06
N ILE A 8 -8.47 4.59 -0.20
CA ILE A 8 -8.02 3.73 0.89
C ILE A 8 -8.90 4.06 2.10
N ARG A 9 -9.69 3.09 2.54
CA ARG A 9 -10.63 3.24 3.68
C ARG A 9 -9.98 2.90 5.01
N ASP A 10 -9.13 1.88 5.02
CA ASP A 10 -8.42 1.42 6.21
C ASP A 10 -7.08 0.79 5.81
N GLY A 11 -6.16 0.75 6.74
CA GLY A 11 -4.82 0.21 6.55
C GLY A 11 -4.19 -0.19 7.88
N LYS A 12 -3.56 -1.37 7.91
CA LYS A 12 -2.89 -1.90 9.10
C LYS A 12 -1.69 -2.77 8.76
N LEU A 13 -0.77 -2.89 9.71
CA LEU A 13 0.26 -3.93 9.70
C LEU A 13 -0.41 -5.28 10.00
N ALA A 14 -0.24 -6.24 9.08
CA ALA A 14 -0.75 -7.60 9.26
C ALA A 14 0.30 -8.52 9.91
N SER A 15 1.55 -8.43 9.47
CA SER A 15 2.66 -9.21 10.03
C SER A 15 4.00 -8.61 9.61
N GLN A 16 5.06 -9.04 10.30
CA GLN A 16 6.46 -8.87 9.87
C GLN A 16 7.01 -10.26 9.53
N LEU A 17 7.80 -10.39 8.46
CA LEU A 17 8.32 -11.69 8.05
C LEU A 17 9.48 -12.14 8.95
N ALA A 18 9.35 -13.30 9.59
CA ALA A 18 10.36 -13.79 10.53
C ALA A 18 11.74 -14.07 9.89
N GLN A 19 11.78 -14.42 8.61
CA GLN A 19 13.03 -14.69 7.88
C GLN A 19 13.63 -13.42 7.26
N ASP A 20 12.88 -12.33 7.25
CA ASP A 20 13.26 -11.06 6.67
C ASP A 20 12.63 -9.93 7.49
N PRO A 21 13.25 -9.54 8.61
CA PRO A 21 12.66 -8.58 9.52
C PRO A 21 12.40 -7.24 8.82
N TRP A 22 13.15 -6.92 7.76
CA TRP A 22 12.97 -5.71 6.95
C TRP A 22 11.71 -5.69 6.07
N THR A 23 10.98 -6.80 5.98
CA THR A 23 9.72 -6.88 5.24
C THR A 23 8.51 -6.88 6.16
N LEU A 24 7.72 -5.82 6.05
CA LEU A 24 6.40 -5.68 6.67
C LEU A 24 5.32 -6.05 5.66
N VAL A 25 4.31 -6.81 6.10
CA VAL A 25 3.11 -7.07 5.32
C VAL A 25 2.03 -6.14 5.82
N VAL A 26 1.62 -5.20 4.98
CA VAL A 26 0.51 -4.29 5.27
C VAL A 26 -0.73 -4.71 4.50
N THR A 27 -1.89 -4.52 5.11
CA THR A 27 -3.17 -4.75 4.46
C THR A 27 -3.94 -3.45 4.32
N LEU A 28 -4.51 -3.20 3.14
CA LEU A 28 -5.30 -2.00 2.85
C LEU A 28 -6.70 -2.38 2.35
N ASP A 29 -7.74 -1.79 2.93
CA ASP A 29 -9.10 -1.89 2.41
C ASP A 29 -9.35 -0.75 1.42
N PHE A 30 -9.71 -1.08 0.18
CA PHE A 30 -9.91 -0.08 -0.89
C PHE A 30 -11.32 -0.11 -1.49
N SER A 31 -11.70 1.02 -2.10
CA SER A 31 -12.76 1.12 -3.12
C SER A 31 -12.20 1.75 -4.37
N ASP A 32 -12.69 1.29 -5.52
CA ASP A 32 -12.44 1.82 -6.84
C ASP A 32 -13.76 1.68 -7.63
N THR A 33 -14.36 2.79 -8.03
CA THR A 33 -15.70 2.72 -8.65
C THR A 33 -15.63 2.17 -10.07
N ASP A 34 -14.49 2.37 -10.75
CA ASP A 34 -14.33 2.09 -12.17
C ASP A 34 -13.74 0.70 -12.43
N GLY A 35 -13.22 0.03 -11.40
CA GLY A 35 -12.74 -1.36 -11.49
C GLY A 35 -11.48 -1.50 -12.35
N ASN A 36 -10.61 -0.48 -12.36
CA ASN A 36 -9.38 -0.44 -13.13
C ASN A 36 -8.13 -0.27 -12.24
N LEU A 37 -8.29 -0.29 -10.92
CA LEU A 37 -7.19 -0.11 -9.97
C LEU A 37 -6.08 -1.17 -10.11
N ALA A 38 -6.40 -2.40 -10.53
CA ALA A 38 -5.41 -3.47 -10.68
C ALA A 38 -4.31 -3.12 -11.70
N HIS A 39 -4.60 -2.25 -12.68
CA HIS A 39 -3.68 -1.83 -13.73
C HIS A 39 -2.96 -0.52 -13.36
N GLY A 40 -3.24 -0.02 -12.17
CA GLY A 40 -2.57 1.10 -11.55
C GLY A 40 -1.37 0.71 -10.69
N ASN A 41 -1.06 1.57 -9.74
CA ASN A 41 0.10 1.43 -8.85
C ASN A 41 -0.20 2.00 -7.46
N ILE A 42 0.62 1.62 -6.50
CA ILE A 42 0.67 2.25 -5.18
C ILE A 42 2.00 2.99 -5.03
N THR A 43 1.94 4.20 -4.49
CA THR A 43 3.10 4.96 -4.06
C THR A 43 3.21 4.94 -2.54
N PHE A 44 4.42 4.72 -2.05
CA PHE A 44 4.79 4.74 -0.64
C PHE A 44 5.61 5.99 -0.36
N TYR A 45 5.28 6.69 0.73
CA TYR A 45 5.98 7.88 1.20
C TYR A 45 6.57 7.62 2.58
N LEU A 46 7.89 7.75 2.70
CA LEU A 46 8.55 7.74 4.01
C LEU A 46 8.41 9.13 4.63
N GLY A 47 7.96 9.20 5.88
CA GLY A 47 7.59 10.46 6.55
C GLY A 47 6.13 10.86 6.38
N GLY A 48 5.28 10.01 5.79
CA GLY A 48 3.82 10.18 5.73
C GLY A 48 3.29 10.94 4.50
N SER A 49 4.02 11.92 3.97
CA SER A 49 3.70 12.61 2.71
C SER A 49 4.91 13.39 2.21
N GLY A 50 5.22 13.37 0.91
CA GLY A 50 6.36 14.11 0.35
C GLY A 50 7.05 13.36 -0.78
N ASP A 51 8.37 13.16 -0.66
CA ASP A 51 9.15 12.44 -1.66
C ASP A 51 8.74 10.95 -1.70
N SER A 52 8.42 10.48 -2.91
CA SER A 52 8.07 9.08 -3.15
C SER A 52 9.27 8.19 -2.79
N ALA A 53 9.10 7.34 -1.78
CA ALA A 53 10.11 6.37 -1.38
C ALA A 53 10.12 5.14 -2.31
N ALA A 54 8.94 4.65 -2.68
CA ALA A 54 8.79 3.50 -3.58
C ALA A 54 7.47 3.54 -4.35
N ARG A 55 7.44 2.85 -5.50
CA ARG A 55 6.23 2.64 -6.30
C ARG A 55 6.15 1.17 -6.73
N GLN A 56 4.96 0.59 -6.66
CA GLN A 56 4.70 -0.81 -7.00
C GLN A 56 3.45 -0.93 -7.88
N ASP A 57 3.53 -1.76 -8.93
CA ASP A 57 2.38 -2.10 -9.76
C ASP A 57 1.38 -2.99 -9.00
N LEU A 58 0.09 -2.67 -9.09
CA LEU A 58 -0.94 -3.30 -8.26
C LEU A 58 -1.38 -4.68 -8.77
N LEU A 59 -1.11 -5.03 -10.02
CA LEU A 59 -1.55 -6.30 -10.61
C LEU A 59 -1.04 -7.51 -9.80
N ALA A 60 0.21 -7.46 -9.36
CA ALA A 60 0.80 -8.51 -8.53
C ALA A 60 0.13 -8.58 -7.15
N ALA A 61 -0.17 -7.43 -6.55
CA ALA A 61 -0.83 -7.33 -5.25
C ALA A 61 -2.27 -7.87 -5.31
N PHE A 62 -3.01 -7.58 -6.38
CA PHE A 62 -4.35 -8.13 -6.61
C PHE A 62 -4.32 -9.65 -6.68
N LYS A 63 -3.39 -10.22 -7.46
CA LYS A 63 -3.22 -11.69 -7.57
C LYS A 63 -2.86 -12.33 -6.23
N GLN A 64 -1.93 -11.73 -5.48
CA GLN A 64 -1.56 -12.20 -4.13
C GLN A 64 -2.74 -12.14 -3.16
N SER A 65 -3.60 -11.13 -3.31
CA SER A 65 -4.79 -10.92 -2.48
C SER A 65 -6.00 -11.72 -2.96
N VAL A 66 -5.87 -12.52 -4.02
CA VAL A 66 -6.95 -13.31 -4.63
C VAL A 66 -8.13 -12.43 -5.05
N LEU A 67 -7.83 -11.23 -5.57
CA LEU A 67 -8.82 -10.30 -6.11
C LEU A 67 -8.88 -10.41 -7.63
N ALA A 68 -10.09 -10.28 -8.18
CA ALA A 68 -10.27 -10.10 -9.62
C ALA A 68 -9.70 -8.74 -10.05
N GLU A 69 -9.18 -8.65 -11.28
CA GLU A 69 -8.56 -7.40 -11.79
C GLU A 69 -9.57 -6.25 -11.87
N ASP A 70 -10.86 -6.55 -11.99
CA ASP A 70 -11.97 -5.60 -12.02
C ASP A 70 -12.65 -5.38 -10.65
N ALA A 71 -12.02 -5.84 -9.56
CA ALA A 71 -12.60 -5.69 -8.23
C ALA A 71 -12.73 -4.20 -7.85
N THR A 72 -13.96 -3.77 -7.61
CA THR A 72 -14.30 -2.40 -7.20
C THR A 72 -14.12 -2.14 -5.70
N SER A 73 -13.88 -3.20 -4.93
CA SER A 73 -13.47 -3.11 -3.53
C SER A 73 -12.80 -4.39 -3.09
N GLY A 74 -11.95 -4.30 -2.08
CA GLY A 74 -11.28 -5.47 -1.53
C GLY A 74 -10.26 -5.10 -0.49
N ARG A 75 -9.52 -6.12 -0.05
CA ARG A 75 -8.36 -5.98 0.82
C ARG A 75 -7.11 -6.36 0.05
N LEU A 76 -6.20 -5.41 -0.13
CA LEU A 76 -4.87 -5.66 -0.69
C LEU A 76 -3.94 -6.14 0.43
N VAL A 77 -3.09 -7.10 0.09
CA VAL A 77 -1.94 -7.55 0.89
C VAL A 77 -0.69 -7.08 0.18
N LEU A 78 0.11 -6.26 0.85
CA LEU A 78 1.26 -5.59 0.26
C LEU A 78 2.50 -5.88 1.12
N PRO A 79 3.46 -6.67 0.62
CA PRO A 79 4.78 -6.76 1.25
C PRO A 79 5.57 -5.48 0.93
N LEU A 80 5.99 -4.78 1.97
CA LEU A 80 6.84 -3.60 1.90
C LEU A 80 8.17 -3.93 2.59
N ARG A 81 9.24 -3.94 1.79
CA ARG A 81 10.60 -4.09 2.30
C ARG A 81 11.24 -2.73 2.50
N PHE A 82 11.64 -2.44 3.73
CA PHE A 82 12.44 -1.27 4.08
C PHE A 82 13.92 -1.53 3.77
N ASP A 83 14.68 -0.46 3.59
CA ASP A 83 16.13 -0.58 3.58
C ASP A 83 16.65 -0.90 5.00
N GLU A 84 17.89 -1.38 5.08
CA GLU A 84 18.54 -1.73 6.35
C GLU A 84 19.00 -0.48 7.14
N SER A 85 18.62 0.73 6.70
CA SER A 85 18.97 1.97 7.39
C SER A 85 17.93 2.38 8.43
N VAL A 86 16.74 1.78 8.40
CA VAL A 86 15.73 1.91 9.46
C VAL A 86 16.23 1.22 10.72
N GLY A 87 16.30 1.96 11.83
CA GLY A 87 16.79 1.42 13.10
C GLY A 87 15.81 0.45 13.76
N ASP A 88 16.34 -0.49 14.55
CA ASP A 88 15.53 -1.28 15.46
C ASP A 88 14.82 -0.38 16.50
N GLY A 89 13.53 -0.62 16.72
CA GLY A 89 12.66 0.19 17.57
C GLY A 89 12.22 1.51 16.95
N GLU A 90 12.60 1.81 15.70
CA GLU A 90 12.24 3.06 15.04
C GLU A 90 10.75 3.12 14.69
N ARG A 91 10.16 4.31 14.84
CA ARG A 91 8.79 4.58 14.39
C ARG A 91 8.83 5.23 13.01
N VAL A 92 8.25 4.53 12.03
CA VAL A 92 8.18 5.02 10.66
C VAL A 92 6.77 5.49 10.36
N ASN A 93 6.65 6.72 9.87
CA ASN A 93 5.40 7.21 9.30
C ASN A 93 5.38 6.87 7.81
N LEU A 94 4.41 6.05 7.41
CA LEU A 94 4.23 5.59 6.03
C LEU A 94 2.98 6.25 5.44
N GLY A 95 3.15 6.96 4.32
CA GLY A 95 2.05 7.39 3.47
C GLY A 95 1.82 6.39 2.35
N LEU A 96 0.56 6.11 2.04
CA LEU A 96 0.14 5.16 1.02
C LEU A 96 -0.85 5.87 0.09
N GLN A 97 -0.58 5.87 -1.21
CA GLN A 97 -1.50 6.45 -2.20
C GLN A 97 -1.67 5.51 -3.37
N LEU A 98 -2.92 5.15 -3.67
CA LEU A 98 -3.27 4.39 -4.85
C LEU A 98 -3.43 5.33 -6.04
N THR A 99 -2.99 4.89 -7.22
CA THR A 99 -3.24 5.55 -8.50
C THR A 99 -3.81 4.51 -9.44
N ASP A 100 -4.99 4.76 -10.01
CA ASP A 100 -5.60 3.84 -10.98
C ASP A 100 -4.97 3.93 -12.38
N GLU A 101 -5.48 3.15 -13.34
CA GLU A 101 -5.03 3.20 -14.74
C GLU A 101 -5.28 4.57 -15.41
N GLY A 102 -6.35 5.27 -15.00
CA GLY A 102 -6.69 6.60 -15.49
C GLY A 102 -5.83 7.73 -14.91
N GLY A 103 -4.94 7.42 -13.97
CA GLY A 103 -4.09 8.38 -13.28
C GLY A 103 -4.79 9.13 -12.15
N LEU A 104 -5.96 8.68 -11.69
CA LEU A 104 -6.64 9.27 -10.54
C LEU A 104 -6.04 8.73 -9.24
N HIS A 105 -5.77 9.65 -8.32
CA HIS A 105 -5.10 9.35 -7.06
C HIS A 105 -6.08 9.27 -5.90
N SER A 106 -5.89 8.28 -5.02
CA SER A 106 -6.64 8.18 -3.77
C SER A 106 -6.25 9.25 -2.77
N ASN A 107 -6.94 9.27 -1.62
CA ASN A 107 -6.41 9.86 -0.40
C ASN A 107 -5.01 9.30 -0.10
N CYS A 108 -4.11 10.14 0.41
CA CYS A 108 -2.84 9.69 0.97
C CYS A 108 -3.10 9.18 2.39
N TYR A 109 -3.18 7.87 2.56
CA TYR A 109 -3.44 7.22 3.84
C TYR A 109 -2.16 7.13 4.65
N GLY A 110 -2.13 7.79 5.80
CA GLY A 110 -1.00 7.77 6.73
C GLY A 110 -1.14 6.64 7.76
N MET A 111 -0.05 5.92 7.99
CA MET A 111 0.05 4.89 9.02
C MET A 111 1.37 5.04 9.77
N THR A 112 1.33 4.95 11.10
CA THR A 112 2.55 4.87 11.91
C THR A 112 2.85 3.40 12.20
N LEU A 113 4.02 2.95 11.80
CA LEU A 113 4.55 1.61 12.00
C LEU A 113 5.64 1.65 13.06
N SER A 114 5.69 0.64 13.93
CA SER A 114 6.84 0.42 14.82
C SER A 114 7.64 -0.74 14.25
N PHE A 115 8.93 -0.51 14.02
CA PHE A 115 9.84 -1.51 13.51
C PHE A 115 10.52 -2.22 14.68
N GLU A 116 10.46 -3.56 14.74
CA GLU A 116 11.20 -4.35 15.72
C GLU A 116 12.02 -5.40 14.97
N VAL A 117 13.34 -5.27 14.99
CA VAL A 117 14.26 -6.26 14.43
C VAL A 117 14.57 -7.26 15.52
N GLN A 118 13.78 -8.33 15.59
CA GLN A 118 13.99 -9.40 16.57
C GLN A 118 15.06 -10.40 16.11
#